data_AF-A0A971T5A6-F1
#
_entry.id   AF-A0A971T5A6-F1
#
_cell.length_a   1.000
_cell.length_b   1.000
_cell.length_c   1.000
_cell.angle_alpha   90.00
_cell.angle_beta   90.00
_cell.angle_gamma   90.00
#
_symmetry.space_group_name_H-M   'P 1'
#
loop_
_entity.id
_entity.type
_entity.pdbx_description
1 polymer ?
#
loop_
_entity_poly.entity_id
_entity_poly.type
_entity_poly.pdbx_seq_one_letter_code
_entity_poly.pdbx_strand_id
1 'polypeptide(L)'
;MSGFYPLNPNLDQVMQSDVEGVVFDLGFLAHFQISAANAVAADNDAVHATIDCSSDTKVEVTTGFANPAVPRNITATVACDTAANIKAVQVKVTGTNYLDEVITEDLPAFTDNTAGTVIGNKAFKTVTKVEIPAMDGAGVTVTIGFGDKLGLPKKLAHNTVLFAFLNNVKESTPPTVAVSATAIDGNTVDLNSALDGHVVDVYLIV
;
A
#
# COMPACT_ATOMS: atom_id res chain seq x y z
N MET A 1 -11.06 1.60 33.16
CA MET A 1 -9.68 2.01 32.85
C MET A 1 -9.10 1.00 31.85
N SER A 2 -9.19 1.27 30.56
CA SER A 2 -8.70 0.40 29.47
C SER A 2 -7.50 1.01 28.72
N GLY A 3 -6.81 1.99 29.32
CA GLY A 3 -5.81 2.82 28.65
C GLY A 3 -4.35 2.35 28.73
N PHE A 4 -4.08 1.14 29.26
CA PHE A 4 -2.71 0.70 29.57
C PHE A 4 -2.31 -0.64 28.96
N TYR A 5 -3.04 -1.20 27.99
CA TYR A 5 -2.63 -2.48 27.43
C TYR A 5 -2.92 -2.69 25.94
N PRO A 6 -1.88 -3.03 25.15
CA PRO A 6 -0.45 -2.92 25.47
C PRO A 6 -0.03 -1.44 25.70
N LEU A 7 1.20 -1.20 26.18
CA LEU A 7 1.78 0.14 26.39
C LEU A 7 1.39 1.09 25.25
N ASN A 8 0.81 2.25 25.58
CA ASN A 8 0.48 3.27 24.59
C ASN A 8 1.64 4.28 24.51
N PRO A 9 2.53 4.20 23.50
CA PRO A 9 3.64 5.15 23.35
C PRO A 9 3.16 6.55 22.98
N ASN A 10 1.88 6.74 22.62
CA ASN A 10 1.33 8.06 22.30
C ASN A 10 0.89 8.87 23.54
N LEU A 11 1.20 8.41 24.76
CA LEU A 11 1.05 9.23 25.96
C LEU A 11 2.30 10.12 26.04
N ASP A 12 2.12 11.44 26.12
CA ASP A 12 3.20 12.47 26.09
C ASP A 12 4.19 12.30 27.26
N GLN A 13 5.04 11.29 27.16
CA GLN A 13 6.07 10.97 28.12
C GLN A 13 7.34 11.72 27.73
N VAL A 14 7.88 12.46 28.69
CA VAL A 14 9.06 13.29 28.50
C VAL A 14 10.24 12.75 29.28
N MET A 15 11.44 12.89 28.73
CA MET A 15 12.71 12.61 29.39
C MET A 15 13.39 13.92 29.79
N GLN A 16 14.03 13.91 30.95
CA GLN A 16 14.85 15.04 31.40
C GLN A 16 16.07 15.20 30.49
N SER A 17 16.36 16.44 30.09
CA SER A 17 17.65 16.80 29.51
C SER A 17 18.56 17.44 30.57
N ASP A 18 19.85 17.55 30.25
CA ASP A 18 20.83 18.25 31.11
C ASP A 18 20.61 19.78 31.14
N VAL A 19 19.70 20.31 30.31
CA VAL A 19 19.36 21.73 30.24
C VAL A 19 18.02 21.96 30.94
N GLU A 20 18.04 22.78 31.99
CA GLU A 20 16.82 23.14 32.72
C GLU A 20 15.76 23.74 31.78
N GLY A 21 14.52 23.26 31.89
CA GLY A 21 13.40 23.69 31.06
C GLY A 21 13.37 23.06 29.65
N VAL A 22 14.35 22.23 29.28
CA VAL A 22 14.34 21.47 28.03
C VAL A 22 14.07 20.00 28.33
N VAL A 23 13.11 19.43 27.62
CA VAL A 23 12.75 18.01 27.70
C VAL A 23 12.87 17.36 26.34
N PHE A 24 13.12 16.05 26.32
CA PHE A 24 13.03 15.23 25.12
C PHE A 24 11.73 14.44 25.13
N ASP A 25 11.15 14.19 23.97
CA ASP A 25 10.07 13.21 23.84
C ASP A 25 10.65 11.80 23.98
N LEU A 26 10.00 10.94 24.77
CA LEU A 26 10.40 9.55 24.92
C LEU A 26 9.97 8.76 23.69
N GLY A 27 10.94 8.19 22.96
CA GLY A 27 10.67 7.28 21.84
C GLY A 27 10.84 5.81 22.25
N PHE A 28 9.98 4.94 21.72
CA PHE A 28 10.11 3.48 21.90
C PHE A 28 10.49 2.78 20.60
N LEU A 29 11.31 1.74 20.68
CA LEU A 29 11.57 0.88 19.54
C LEU A 29 10.44 -0.14 19.38
N ALA A 30 9.66 -0.02 18.31
CA ALA A 30 8.68 -1.02 17.89
C ALA A 30 9.28 -1.97 16.86
N HIS A 31 8.83 -3.22 16.90
CA HIS A 31 9.11 -4.26 15.91
C HIS A 31 7.79 -4.69 15.27
N PHE A 32 7.66 -4.46 13.97
CA PHE A 32 6.54 -4.91 13.17
C PHE A 32 7.01 -6.02 12.25
N GLN A 33 6.39 -7.21 12.38
CA GLN A 33 6.73 -8.38 11.58
C GLN A 33 5.57 -8.77 10.67
N ILE A 34 5.89 -9.12 9.44
CA ILE A 34 4.98 -9.77 8.49
C ILE A 34 5.52 -11.16 8.20
N SER A 35 4.66 -12.17 8.35
CA SER A 35 5.04 -13.56 8.12
C SER A 35 5.37 -13.82 6.64
N ALA A 36 6.24 -14.79 6.40
CA ALA A 36 6.58 -15.29 5.07
C ALA A 36 5.35 -15.60 4.19
N ALA A 37 4.31 -16.21 4.76
CA ALA A 37 3.09 -16.54 4.04
C ALA A 37 2.30 -15.30 3.57
N ASN A 38 2.50 -14.15 4.22
CA ASN A 38 1.80 -12.90 3.90
C ASN A 38 2.67 -11.92 3.10
N ALA A 39 3.99 -12.04 3.19
CA ALA A 39 4.96 -11.26 2.41
C ALA A 39 5.28 -11.94 1.07
N VAL A 40 4.23 -12.27 0.32
CA VAL A 40 4.37 -12.83 -1.04
C VAL A 40 4.87 -11.75 -2.01
N ALA A 41 5.45 -12.17 -3.13
CA ALA A 41 5.84 -11.27 -4.22
C ALA A 41 4.62 -10.47 -4.74
N ALA A 42 4.87 -9.29 -5.31
CA ALA A 42 3.87 -8.57 -6.09
C ALA A 42 3.22 -9.45 -7.16
N ASP A 43 1.92 -9.27 -7.35
CA ASP A 43 1.13 -10.09 -8.27
C ASP A 43 0.07 -9.21 -8.94
N ASN A 44 0.09 -9.20 -10.28
CA ASN A 44 -0.75 -8.33 -11.10
C ASN A 44 -2.20 -8.81 -11.22
N ASP A 45 -2.52 -10.06 -10.84
CA ASP A 45 -3.87 -10.63 -10.94
C ASP A 45 -4.47 -11.13 -9.62
N ALA A 46 -3.73 -10.98 -8.52
CA ALA A 46 -4.13 -11.51 -7.22
C ALA A 46 -5.36 -10.83 -6.57
N VAL A 47 -5.81 -9.66 -7.05
CA VAL A 47 -6.96 -8.95 -6.45
C VAL A 47 -8.23 -9.17 -7.25
N HIS A 48 -8.16 -9.09 -8.57
CA HIS A 48 -9.27 -9.43 -9.44
C HIS A 48 -8.73 -9.95 -10.77
N ALA A 49 -9.38 -10.98 -11.29
CA ALA A 49 -9.12 -11.49 -12.63
C ALA A 49 -9.31 -10.39 -13.70
N THR A 50 -8.93 -10.68 -14.93
CA THR A 50 -9.06 -9.75 -16.05
C THR A 50 -10.49 -9.22 -16.22
N ILE A 51 -10.61 -7.90 -16.34
CA ILE A 51 -11.87 -7.16 -16.53
C ILE A 51 -11.89 -6.63 -17.96
N ASP A 52 -12.93 -6.99 -18.71
CA ASP A 52 -13.17 -6.40 -20.03
C ASP A 52 -13.62 -4.93 -19.89
N CYS A 53 -12.93 -4.05 -20.59
CA CYS A 53 -13.27 -2.62 -20.63
C CYS A 53 -14.32 -2.34 -21.72
N SER A 54 -15.00 -1.20 -21.60
CA SER A 54 -15.93 -0.69 -22.61
C SER A 54 -15.33 0.53 -23.30
N SER A 55 -15.63 0.72 -24.59
CA SER A 55 -15.29 1.93 -25.35
C SER A 55 -16.25 3.09 -25.09
N ASP A 56 -17.44 2.79 -24.53
CA ASP A 56 -18.55 3.74 -24.51
C ASP A 56 -18.92 4.16 -23.09
N THR A 57 -18.70 3.29 -22.11
CA THR A 57 -19.19 3.45 -20.75
C THR A 57 -18.13 3.10 -19.73
N LYS A 58 -18.23 3.73 -18.55
CA LYS A 58 -17.46 3.31 -17.38
C LYS A 58 -17.86 1.89 -16.97
N VAL A 59 -16.87 1.05 -16.69
CA VAL A 59 -17.08 -0.28 -16.11
C VAL A 59 -16.94 -0.18 -14.59
N GLU A 60 -17.93 -0.70 -13.86
CA GLU A 60 -17.90 -0.78 -12.39
C GLU A 60 -17.90 -2.25 -11.97
N VAL A 61 -16.92 -2.63 -11.16
CA VAL A 61 -16.79 -3.97 -10.57
C VAL A 61 -16.96 -3.86 -9.06
N THR A 62 -17.88 -4.64 -8.50
CA THR A 62 -18.26 -4.60 -7.06
C THR A 62 -18.18 -5.95 -6.36
N THR A 63 -17.78 -7.01 -7.07
CA THR A 63 -17.70 -8.39 -6.57
C THR A 63 -16.49 -9.10 -7.18
N GLY A 64 -16.12 -10.27 -6.66
CA GLY A 64 -15.04 -11.08 -7.22
C GLY A 64 -13.64 -10.68 -6.76
N PHE A 65 -13.54 -9.80 -5.75
CA PHE A 65 -12.27 -9.36 -5.20
C PHE A 65 -11.69 -10.40 -4.22
N ALA A 66 -10.40 -10.70 -4.41
CA ALA A 66 -9.56 -11.29 -3.38
C ALA A 66 -8.79 -10.16 -2.68
N ASN A 67 -8.71 -10.22 -1.36
CA ASN A 67 -8.03 -9.20 -0.57
C ASN A 67 -6.58 -9.59 -0.31
N PRO A 68 -5.63 -8.63 -0.31
CA PRO A 68 -4.27 -8.86 0.14
C PRO A 68 -4.24 -9.46 1.57
N ALA A 69 -3.30 -10.37 1.83
CA ALA A 69 -3.15 -10.98 3.16
C ALA A 69 -2.76 -9.97 4.25
N VAL A 70 -2.07 -8.90 3.85
CA VAL A 70 -1.76 -7.70 4.64
C VAL A 70 -1.99 -6.47 3.78
N PRO A 71 -2.27 -5.29 4.34
CA PRO A 71 -2.56 -4.11 3.53
C PRO A 71 -1.44 -3.75 2.57
N ARG A 72 -1.79 -3.55 1.30
CA ARG A 72 -0.83 -3.32 0.21
C ARG A 72 -1.31 -2.27 -0.77
N ASN A 73 -0.39 -1.70 -1.53
CA ASN A 73 -0.76 -0.86 -2.65
C ASN A 73 -1.37 -1.70 -3.79
N ILE A 74 -2.34 -1.11 -4.48
CA ILE A 74 -3.05 -1.76 -5.59
C ILE A 74 -2.40 -1.38 -6.92
N THR A 75 -2.35 -2.33 -7.84
CA THR A 75 -1.88 -2.13 -9.21
C THR A 75 -3.03 -2.35 -10.19
N ALA A 76 -2.95 -1.67 -11.34
CA ALA A 76 -3.82 -1.96 -12.48
C ALA A 76 -2.94 -2.16 -13.72
N THR A 77 -3.11 -3.28 -14.40
CA THR A 77 -2.37 -3.62 -15.62
C THR A 77 -3.32 -3.58 -16.81
N VAL A 78 -3.07 -2.68 -17.76
CA VAL A 78 -3.85 -2.57 -18.99
C VAL A 78 -3.16 -3.35 -20.12
N ALA A 79 -3.95 -4.10 -20.88
CA ALA A 79 -3.52 -4.84 -22.06
C ALA A 79 -4.54 -4.72 -23.19
N CYS A 80 -4.05 -4.70 -24.44
CA CYS A 80 -4.86 -4.77 -25.65
C CYS A 80 -3.97 -5.15 -26.83
N ASP A 81 -4.47 -5.95 -27.78
CA ASP A 81 -3.74 -6.27 -29.02
C ASP A 81 -3.59 -5.04 -29.93
N THR A 82 -4.54 -4.10 -29.87
CA THR A 82 -4.48 -2.82 -30.57
C THR A 82 -4.16 -1.74 -29.56
N ALA A 83 -2.87 -1.40 -29.45
CA ALA A 83 -2.38 -0.43 -28.49
C ALA A 83 -3.16 0.90 -28.57
N ALA A 84 -3.55 1.34 -29.77
CA ALA A 84 -4.33 2.56 -30.01
C ALA A 84 -5.72 2.62 -29.32
N ASN A 85 -6.20 1.50 -28.76
CA ASN A 85 -7.44 1.46 -28.01
C ASN A 85 -7.25 1.83 -26.53
N ILE A 86 -6.01 1.83 -26.04
CA ILE A 86 -5.67 2.15 -24.64
C ILE A 86 -5.62 3.66 -24.46
N LYS A 87 -6.49 4.15 -23.60
CA LYS A 87 -6.63 5.57 -23.29
C LYS A 87 -5.87 5.94 -22.02
N ALA A 88 -5.33 7.16 -21.96
CA ALA A 88 -4.78 7.75 -20.74
C ALA A 88 -5.85 8.09 -19.69
N VAL A 89 -6.40 7.08 -19.02
CA VAL A 89 -7.39 7.20 -17.94
C VAL A 89 -6.86 6.67 -16.61
N GLN A 90 -7.46 7.15 -15.51
CA GLN A 90 -7.18 6.67 -14.16
C GLN A 90 -8.21 5.61 -13.76
N VAL A 91 -7.74 4.48 -13.24
CA VAL A 91 -8.58 3.50 -12.57
C VAL A 91 -8.80 3.97 -11.13
N LYS A 92 -10.05 3.98 -10.68
CA LYS A 92 -10.40 4.31 -9.30
C LYS A 92 -10.65 3.06 -8.50
N VAL A 93 -10.00 2.95 -7.34
CA VAL A 93 -10.12 1.84 -6.41
C VAL A 93 -10.76 2.34 -5.13
N THR A 94 -11.75 1.60 -4.62
CA THR A 94 -12.37 1.81 -3.31
C THR A 94 -12.24 0.54 -2.48
N GLY A 95 -11.98 0.72 -1.19
CA GLY A 95 -11.77 -0.38 -0.27
C GLY A 95 -11.64 0.10 1.16
N THR A 96 -10.98 -0.68 2.01
CA THR A 96 -10.70 -0.28 3.40
C THR A 96 -9.22 -0.27 3.73
N ASN A 97 -8.83 0.53 4.71
CA ASN A 97 -7.47 0.60 5.23
C ASN A 97 -7.25 -0.32 6.45
N TYR A 98 -6.10 -0.22 7.11
CA TYR A 98 -5.74 -1.01 8.30
C TYR A 98 -6.73 -0.83 9.47
N LEU A 99 -7.43 0.31 9.54
CA LEU A 99 -8.42 0.65 10.57
C LEU A 99 -9.87 0.33 10.14
N ASP A 100 -10.04 -0.39 9.03
CA ASP A 100 -11.35 -0.67 8.42
C ASP A 100 -12.13 0.57 7.95
N GLU A 101 -11.46 1.72 7.86
CA GLU A 101 -12.05 2.95 7.31
C GLU A 101 -12.08 2.86 5.78
N VAL A 102 -13.16 3.35 5.18
CA VAL A 102 -13.30 3.39 3.72
C VAL A 102 -12.31 4.39 3.13
N ILE A 103 -11.54 3.94 2.14
CA ILE A 103 -10.59 4.76 1.40
C ILE A 103 -10.81 4.62 -0.10
N THR A 104 -10.43 5.66 -0.83
CA THR A 104 -10.37 5.66 -2.29
C THR A 104 -9.01 6.13 -2.79
N GLU A 105 -8.60 5.60 -3.94
CA GLU A 105 -7.43 6.06 -4.70
C GLU A 105 -7.76 6.11 -6.19
N ASP A 106 -7.45 7.23 -6.84
CA ASP A 106 -7.30 7.29 -8.29
C ASP A 106 -5.85 6.91 -8.62
N LEU A 107 -5.65 5.75 -9.24
CA LEU A 107 -4.31 5.29 -9.65
C LEU A 107 -3.71 6.27 -10.67
N PRO A 108 -2.37 6.28 -10.87
CA PRO A 108 -1.78 7.00 -11.98
C PRO A 108 -2.47 6.66 -13.30
N ALA A 109 -2.62 7.63 -14.20
CA ALA A 109 -3.23 7.37 -15.49
C ALA A 109 -2.37 6.38 -16.28
N PHE A 110 -3.03 5.52 -17.05
CA PHE A 110 -2.32 4.75 -18.07
C PHE A 110 -1.60 5.68 -19.05
N THR A 111 -0.58 5.16 -19.72
CA THR A 111 0.06 5.89 -20.82
C THR A 111 -0.72 5.63 -22.10
N ASP A 112 -1.04 6.71 -22.82
CA ASP A 112 -1.82 6.63 -24.06
C ASP A 112 -1.17 5.66 -25.05
N ASN A 113 -1.99 4.85 -25.70
CA ASN A 113 -1.59 3.87 -26.70
C ASN A 113 -0.52 2.86 -26.22
N THR A 114 -0.43 2.59 -24.92
CA THR A 114 0.65 1.79 -24.33
C THR A 114 0.12 0.83 -23.28
N ALA A 115 0.37 -0.47 -23.46
CA ALA A 115 0.12 -1.47 -22.43
C ALA A 115 1.12 -1.34 -21.28
N GLY A 116 0.68 -1.60 -20.05
CA GLY A 116 1.55 -1.49 -18.89
C GLY A 116 0.81 -1.48 -17.57
N THR A 117 1.58 -1.39 -16.50
CA THR A 117 1.07 -1.38 -15.12
C THR A 117 1.20 0.01 -14.51
N VAL A 118 0.13 0.48 -13.89
CA VAL A 118 0.16 1.64 -12.99
C VAL A 118 0.08 1.18 -11.54
N ILE A 119 0.79 1.89 -10.67
CA ILE A 119 1.03 1.47 -9.28
C ILE A 119 0.47 2.52 -8.34
N GLY A 120 -0.41 2.10 -7.42
CA GLY A 120 -0.96 2.96 -6.36
C GLY A 120 0.03 3.23 -5.23
N ASN A 121 -0.37 4.15 -4.36
CA ASN A 121 0.40 4.60 -3.20
C ASN A 121 -0.25 4.23 -1.88
N LYS A 122 -1.58 4.13 -1.81
CA LYS A 122 -2.29 3.84 -0.56
C LYS A 122 -2.28 2.34 -0.26
N ALA A 123 -2.14 1.98 1.01
CA ALA A 123 -2.28 0.60 1.46
C ALA A 123 -3.76 0.23 1.69
N PHE A 124 -4.28 -0.65 0.85
CA PHE A 124 -5.60 -1.24 0.95
C PHE A 124 -5.54 -2.58 1.69
N LYS A 125 -6.32 -2.69 2.77
CA LYS A 125 -6.62 -3.95 3.46
C LYS A 125 -7.63 -4.78 2.68
N THR A 126 -8.64 -4.12 2.12
CA THR A 126 -9.64 -4.74 1.26
C THR A 126 -9.88 -3.91 0.01
N VAL A 127 -10.36 -4.54 -1.06
CA VAL A 127 -10.90 -3.88 -2.24
C VAL A 127 -12.38 -4.24 -2.38
N THR A 128 -13.23 -3.24 -2.54
CA THR A 128 -14.70 -3.40 -2.58
C THR A 128 -15.31 -2.87 -3.87
N LYS A 129 -14.63 -1.95 -4.55
CA LYS A 129 -15.05 -1.44 -5.86
C LYS A 129 -13.86 -1.03 -6.70
N VAL A 130 -13.92 -1.33 -7.99
CA VAL A 130 -13.03 -0.80 -9.02
C VAL A 130 -13.86 -0.14 -10.11
N GLU A 131 -13.47 1.06 -10.51
CA GLU A 131 -14.11 1.81 -11.60
C GLU A 131 -13.09 2.12 -12.68
N ILE A 132 -13.40 1.70 -13.91
CA ILE A 132 -12.53 1.87 -15.08
C ILE A 132 -13.29 2.75 -16.07
N PRO A 133 -12.81 3.97 -16.35
CA PRO A 133 -13.42 4.82 -17.38
C PRO A 133 -13.42 4.16 -18.77
N ALA A 134 -14.27 4.66 -19.66
CA ALA A 134 -14.31 4.19 -21.04
C ALA A 134 -12.95 4.36 -21.73
N MET A 135 -12.54 3.33 -22.47
CA MET A 135 -11.31 3.29 -23.28
C MET A 135 -11.59 3.83 -24.68
N ASP A 136 -10.57 3.97 -25.54
CA ASP A 136 -10.77 4.52 -26.88
C ASP A 136 -11.26 3.48 -27.90
N GLY A 137 -11.09 2.18 -27.60
CA GLY A 137 -11.59 1.10 -28.44
C GLY A 137 -11.89 -0.20 -27.68
N ALA A 138 -12.38 -1.20 -28.43
CA ALA A 138 -12.75 -2.49 -27.88
C ALA A 138 -11.52 -3.39 -27.60
N GLY A 139 -11.73 -4.49 -26.85
CA GLY A 139 -10.70 -5.48 -26.58
C GLY A 139 -9.61 -5.02 -25.60
N VAL A 140 -9.82 -3.89 -24.92
CA VAL A 140 -8.97 -3.47 -23.81
C VAL A 140 -9.40 -4.22 -22.57
N THR A 141 -8.40 -4.76 -21.86
CA THR A 141 -8.61 -5.44 -20.59
C THR A 141 -7.78 -4.80 -19.50
N VAL A 142 -8.30 -4.79 -18.28
CA VAL A 142 -7.56 -4.37 -17.09
C VAL A 142 -7.59 -5.47 -16.05
N THR A 143 -6.42 -5.83 -15.52
CA THR A 143 -6.29 -6.77 -14.40
C THR A 143 -5.87 -5.99 -13.15
N ILE A 144 -6.38 -6.40 -11.97
CA ILE A 144 -6.11 -5.73 -10.70
C ILE A 144 -5.29 -6.64 -9.81
N GLY A 145 -4.18 -6.10 -9.31
CA GLY A 145 -3.24 -6.80 -8.45
C GLY A 145 -2.80 -5.97 -7.25
N PHE A 146 -1.72 -6.40 -6.61
CA PHE A 146 -1.04 -5.63 -5.58
C PHE A 146 0.48 -5.55 -5.83
N GLY A 147 1.10 -4.51 -5.31
CA GLY A 147 2.56 -4.33 -5.34
C GLY A 147 3.24 -4.80 -4.05
N ASP A 148 4.55 -4.51 -3.95
CA ASP A 148 5.37 -4.88 -2.80
C ASP A 148 5.27 -3.89 -1.61
N LYS A 149 4.60 -2.73 -1.78
CA LYS A 149 4.47 -1.78 -0.67
C LYS A 149 3.59 -2.36 0.43
N LEU A 150 4.14 -2.46 1.63
CA LEU A 150 3.46 -2.98 2.82
C LEU A 150 2.92 -1.82 3.67
N GLY A 151 1.65 -1.90 4.08
CA GLY A 151 1.04 -0.90 4.95
C GLY A 151 1.61 -0.94 6.37
N LEU A 152 2.04 0.20 6.89
CA LEU A 152 2.49 0.34 8.27
C LEU A 152 1.30 0.59 9.21
N PRO A 153 1.16 -0.16 10.31
CA PRO A 153 0.04 0.00 11.25
C PRO A 153 0.24 1.18 12.23
N LYS A 154 0.88 2.27 11.79
CA LYS A 154 1.13 3.49 12.58
C LYS A 154 1.10 4.71 11.66
N LYS A 155 0.46 5.79 12.12
CA LYS A 155 0.54 7.11 11.48
C LYS A 155 1.87 7.77 11.86
N LEU A 156 2.66 8.17 10.87
CA LEU A 156 3.98 8.74 11.06
C LEU A 156 4.03 10.16 10.49
N ALA A 157 4.51 11.13 11.27
CA ALA A 157 4.70 12.50 10.79
C ALA A 157 6.00 12.66 9.95
N HIS A 158 6.96 11.77 10.16
CA HIS A 158 8.23 11.69 9.46
C HIS A 158 8.70 10.23 9.47
N ASN A 159 9.68 9.88 8.63
CA ASN A 159 10.19 8.51 8.58
C ASN A 159 10.97 8.17 9.87
N THR A 160 10.44 7.24 10.65
CA THR A 160 11.07 6.72 11.88
C THR A 160 11.55 5.27 11.74
N VAL A 161 11.49 4.69 10.54
CA VAL A 161 12.00 3.34 10.27
C VAL A 161 13.52 3.36 10.37
N LEU A 162 14.04 2.54 11.26
CA LEU A 162 15.48 2.39 11.50
C LEU A 162 16.08 1.29 10.63
N PHE A 163 15.43 0.13 10.61
CA PHE A 163 15.91 -1.06 9.92
C PHE A 163 14.75 -1.84 9.32
N ALA A 164 14.97 -2.37 8.11
CA ALA A 164 14.15 -3.44 7.54
C ALA A 164 15.04 -4.67 7.31
N PHE A 165 14.47 -5.84 7.58
CA PHE A 165 15.10 -7.12 7.33
C PHE A 165 14.19 -7.96 6.44
N LEU A 166 14.79 -8.65 5.48
CA LEU A 166 14.14 -9.69 4.69
C LEU A 166 14.83 -11.02 5.00
N ASN A 167 14.06 -12.05 5.36
CA ASN A 167 14.60 -13.35 5.73
C ASN A 167 15.69 -13.28 6.81
N ASN A 168 15.49 -12.43 7.83
CA ASN A 168 16.46 -12.13 8.90
C ASN A 168 17.77 -11.46 8.43
N VAL A 169 17.85 -10.99 7.19
CA VAL A 169 18.99 -10.24 6.66
C VAL A 169 18.61 -8.77 6.54
N LYS A 170 19.41 -7.89 7.15
CA LYS A 170 19.20 -6.45 7.05
C LYS A 170 19.38 -5.99 5.60
N GLU A 171 18.44 -5.20 5.10
CA GLU A 171 18.55 -4.57 3.79
C GLU A 171 19.77 -3.65 3.72
N SER A 172 20.61 -3.81 2.69
CA SER A 172 21.77 -2.94 2.47
C SER A 172 21.37 -1.54 1.98
N THR A 173 20.29 -1.49 1.20
CA THR A 173 19.64 -0.26 0.75
C THR A 173 18.43 -0.02 1.65
N PRO A 174 18.31 1.13 2.32
CA PRO A 174 17.15 1.44 3.15
C PRO A 174 15.84 1.30 2.35
N PRO A 175 14.75 0.82 2.99
CA PRO A 175 13.46 0.77 2.33
C PRO A 175 12.96 2.17 1.99
N THR A 176 12.14 2.28 0.95
CA THR A 176 11.38 3.51 0.70
C THR A 176 10.21 3.55 1.66
N VAL A 177 10.06 4.64 2.40
CA VAL A 177 8.98 4.80 3.41
C VAL A 177 8.13 6.00 3.03
N ALA A 178 6.84 5.76 2.81
CA ALA A 178 5.85 6.82 2.75
C ALA A 178 5.27 7.05 4.15
N VAL A 179 5.01 8.32 4.49
CA VAL A 179 4.52 8.70 5.82
C VAL A 179 3.33 9.63 5.71
N SER A 180 2.42 9.53 6.67
CA SER A 180 1.30 10.45 6.82
C SER A 180 0.85 10.52 8.28
N ALA A 181 0.83 11.74 8.82
CA ALA A 181 0.38 11.99 10.18
C ALA A 181 -1.14 11.79 10.37
N THR A 182 -1.92 11.81 9.27
CA THR A 182 -3.39 11.84 9.33
C THR A 182 -4.04 10.60 8.72
N ALA A 183 -3.50 10.07 7.63
CA ALA A 183 -4.07 8.95 6.87
C ALA A 183 -3.22 7.68 7.06
N ILE A 184 -3.77 6.65 7.72
CA ILE A 184 -3.03 5.41 8.00
C ILE A 184 -2.64 4.68 6.70
N ASP A 185 -3.49 4.75 5.68
CA ASP A 185 -3.28 4.19 4.34
C ASP A 185 -2.13 4.86 3.58
N GLY A 186 -1.72 6.06 3.99
CA GLY A 186 -0.56 6.75 3.43
C GLY A 186 0.78 6.36 4.06
N ASN A 187 0.79 5.46 5.04
CA ASN A 187 2.02 4.97 5.67
C ASN A 187 2.37 3.60 5.10
N THR A 188 3.44 3.53 4.30
CA THR A 188 3.90 2.29 3.68
C THR A 188 5.40 2.14 3.78
N VAL A 189 5.86 0.90 3.72
CA VAL A 189 7.27 0.52 3.61
C VAL A 189 7.44 -0.37 2.37
N ASP A 190 8.42 -0.05 1.56
CA ASP A 190 8.77 -0.76 0.34
C ASP A 190 10.24 -1.19 0.45
N LEU A 191 10.49 -2.49 0.55
CA LEU A 191 11.85 -3.01 0.65
C LEU A 191 12.56 -2.85 -0.70
N ASN A 192 13.88 -2.77 -0.68
CA ASN A 192 14.64 -2.74 -1.94
C ASN A 192 14.68 -4.14 -2.58
N SER A 193 14.67 -5.19 -1.75
CA SER A 193 14.55 -6.58 -2.18
C SER A 193 13.08 -6.98 -2.38
N ALA A 194 12.82 -7.83 -3.38
CA ALA A 194 11.52 -8.44 -3.58
C ALA A 194 11.15 -9.35 -2.39
N LEU A 195 9.86 -9.41 -2.07
CA LEU A 195 9.40 -10.05 -0.83
C LEU A 195 9.40 -11.58 -0.90
N ASP A 196 9.07 -12.16 -2.06
CA ASP A 196 9.27 -13.57 -2.44
C ASP A 196 8.90 -14.64 -1.37
N GLY A 197 7.93 -14.34 -0.52
CA GLY A 197 7.49 -15.26 0.53
C GLY A 197 8.48 -15.40 1.69
N HIS A 198 9.29 -14.37 1.95
CA HIS A 198 10.21 -14.31 3.08
C HIS A 198 9.65 -13.47 4.23
N VAL A 199 10.05 -13.78 5.47
CA VAL A 199 9.67 -12.96 6.62
C VAL A 199 10.23 -11.54 6.47
N VAL A 200 9.40 -10.55 6.82
CA VAL A 200 9.79 -9.13 6.80
C VAL A 200 9.70 -8.59 8.22
N ASP A 201 10.78 -7.96 8.68
CA ASP A 201 10.84 -7.29 9.98
C ASP A 201 11.17 -5.82 9.81
N VAL A 202 10.34 -4.94 10.36
CA VAL A 202 10.48 -3.49 10.31
C VAL A 202 10.60 -2.95 11.73
N TYR A 203 11.72 -2.29 12.00
CA TYR A 203 11.98 -1.63 13.28
C TYR A 203 11.79 -0.13 13.11
N LEU A 204 10.97 0.48 13.96
CA LEU A 204 10.62 1.90 13.89
C LEU A 204 10.48 2.52 15.28
N ILE A 205 10.76 3.82 15.38
CA ILE A 205 10.52 4.59 16.61
C ILE A 205 9.04 5.01 16.65
N VAL A 206 8.37 4.80 17.79
CA VAL A 206 6.92 5.06 17.99
C VAL A 206 6.59 5.85 19.24
#